data_AF-A0A8D8GKL8-F1
#
_entry.id   AF-A0A8D8GKL8-F1
#
_cell.length_a   1.000
_cell.length_b   1.000
_cell.length_c   1.000
_cell.angle_alpha   90.00
_cell.angle_beta   90.00
_cell.angle_gamma   90.00
#
_symmetry.space_group_name_H-M   'P 1'
#
loop_
_entity.id
_entity.type
_entity.pdbx_description
1 polymer ?
#
loop_
_entity_poly.entity_id
_entity_poly.type
_entity_poly.pdbx_seq_one_letter_code
_entity_poly.pdbx_strand_id
1 'polypeptide(L)'
;MLLQIRKVSLLLRRAKHSKTHWSQVQKKQFARDRALENFDDFYGQVYGNRWKSIRVALLSEHKYMALVNQFGDCERTVAELEADGAINLREIYAAKKRSLSGLFEERASEDKIFKMDQRIEAFAENRERQEMERLYKEDVPEVGTREDVEAKEGGAVDFKKSLSKTLQDDKEMDFQRMIDPDFGTSALHEFIPATKLKGMEDYVPESDHYKYYSNSADFPVTIEMENNFEIPQNLDIYTYERGNCSDFKPPRNCSTGVLSHFLLDGASILPALALDVQPGDRVLDACAAPGGKSLLLLQTLRPGTLVCNDVQESRVNRIRKLMGSYL
;
A
#
# COMPACT_ATOMS: atom_id res chain seq x y z
N MET A 1 -28.55 -32.37 64.34
CA MET A 1 -29.84 -31.92 63.77
C MET A 1 -29.57 -31.30 62.41
N LEU A 2 -29.91 -32.05 61.35
CA LEU A 2 -30.13 -31.70 59.94
C LEU A 2 -29.38 -30.50 59.31
N LEU A 3 -28.39 -30.79 58.47
CA LEU A 3 -27.86 -29.87 57.45
C LEU A 3 -28.91 -29.66 56.35
N GLN A 4 -29.45 -28.45 56.24
CA GLN A 4 -30.34 -28.05 55.14
C GLN A 4 -29.54 -27.86 53.85
N ILE A 5 -29.73 -28.76 52.88
CA ILE A 5 -29.24 -28.60 51.50
C ILE A 5 -30.06 -27.47 50.86
N ARG A 6 -29.48 -26.28 50.76
CA ARG A 6 -30.10 -25.16 50.04
C ARG A 6 -29.71 -25.24 48.56
N LYS A 7 -30.73 -25.54 47.75
CA LYS A 7 -30.78 -25.50 46.27
C LYS A 7 -29.94 -26.56 45.55
N VAL A 8 -30.60 -27.67 45.18
CA VAL A 8 -30.19 -28.50 44.05
C VAL A 8 -30.85 -27.92 42.79
N SER A 9 -30.06 -27.31 41.91
CA SER A 9 -30.51 -26.85 40.59
C SER A 9 -30.39 -27.99 39.59
N LEU A 10 -31.51 -28.66 39.30
CA LEU A 10 -31.60 -29.64 38.21
C LEU A 10 -31.75 -28.91 36.88
N LEU A 11 -30.68 -28.89 36.09
CA LEU A 11 -30.67 -28.32 34.74
C LEU A 11 -31.02 -29.41 33.73
N LEU A 12 -32.31 -29.55 33.43
CA LEU A 12 -32.82 -30.46 32.40
C LEU A 12 -32.47 -29.91 31.00
N ARG A 13 -31.32 -30.32 30.45
CA ARG A 13 -31.03 -30.14 29.02
C ARG A 13 -31.85 -31.13 28.21
N ARG A 14 -32.94 -30.66 27.58
CA ARG A 14 -33.56 -31.39 26.47
C ARG A 14 -32.63 -31.33 25.26
N ALA A 15 -31.99 -32.44 24.91
CA ALA A 15 -31.32 -32.58 23.62
C ALA A 15 -32.41 -32.61 22.52
N LYS A 16 -32.52 -31.53 21.74
CA LYS A 16 -33.50 -31.39 20.65
C LYS A 16 -33.22 -32.29 19.43
N HIS A 17 -32.10 -33.01 19.40
CA HIS A 17 -31.65 -33.77 18.24
C HIS A 17 -31.26 -35.22 18.60
N SER A 18 -31.41 -36.15 17.65
CA SER A 18 -31.10 -37.57 17.83
C SER A 18 -29.60 -37.79 18.06
N LYS A 19 -29.23 -38.96 18.61
CA LYS A 19 -27.83 -39.38 18.85
C LYS A 19 -26.96 -39.43 17.57
N THR A 20 -27.55 -39.32 16.39
CA THR A 20 -26.87 -39.34 15.08
C THR A 20 -26.72 -37.95 14.44
N HIS A 21 -27.27 -36.89 15.04
CA HIS A 21 -27.18 -35.54 14.50
C HIS A 21 -25.89 -34.85 14.95
N TRP A 22 -24.79 -35.14 14.27
CA TRP A 22 -23.57 -34.34 14.36
C TRP A 22 -23.76 -33.07 13.52
N SER A 23 -24.35 -32.03 14.11
CA SER A 23 -24.20 -30.70 13.51
C SER A 23 -22.71 -30.38 13.54
N GLN A 24 -22.02 -30.47 12.39
CA GLN A 24 -20.71 -29.88 12.25
C GLN A 24 -20.90 -28.40 12.58
N VAL A 25 -20.42 -28.00 13.76
CA VAL A 25 -20.44 -26.59 14.16
C VAL A 25 -19.54 -25.89 13.15
N GLN A 26 -20.15 -25.24 12.15
CA GLN A 26 -19.38 -24.44 11.21
C GLN A 26 -18.57 -23.45 12.03
N LYS A 27 -17.25 -23.40 11.78
CA LYS A 27 -16.39 -22.44 12.44
C LYS A 27 -16.95 -21.06 12.16
N LYS A 28 -17.21 -20.29 13.22
CA LYS A 28 -17.66 -18.91 13.07
C LYS A 28 -16.57 -18.13 12.32
N GLN A 29 -16.91 -17.58 11.17
CA GLN A 29 -16.03 -16.65 10.45
C GLN A 29 -16.08 -15.28 11.12
N PHE A 30 -14.92 -14.77 11.51
CA PHE A 30 -14.76 -13.42 12.03
C PHE A 30 -14.35 -12.46 10.90
N ALA A 31 -14.54 -11.16 11.11
CA ALA A 31 -14.12 -10.15 10.13
C ALA A 31 -12.62 -10.22 9.80
N ARG A 32 -11.78 -10.57 10.78
CA ARG A 32 -10.34 -10.82 10.59
C ARG A 32 -10.05 -11.99 9.65
N ASP A 33 -10.89 -13.02 9.66
CA ASP A 33 -10.70 -14.20 8.82
C ASP A 33 -11.04 -13.85 7.37
N ARG A 34 -12.14 -13.09 7.17
CA ARG A 34 -12.49 -12.53 5.85
C ARG A 34 -11.44 -11.56 5.31
N ALA A 35 -10.85 -10.72 6.17
CA ALA A 35 -9.77 -9.83 5.77
C ALA A 35 -8.54 -10.62 5.34
N LEU A 36 -8.20 -11.70 6.04
CA LEU A 36 -7.09 -12.57 5.70
C LEU A 36 -7.33 -13.33 4.38
N GLU A 37 -8.54 -13.82 4.15
CA GLU A 37 -8.95 -14.43 2.86
C GLU A 37 -8.79 -13.42 1.72
N ASN A 38 -9.30 -12.19 1.88
CA ASN A 38 -9.13 -11.14 0.87
C ASN A 38 -7.66 -10.79 0.62
N PHE A 39 -6.85 -10.71 1.69
CA PHE A 39 -5.40 -10.48 1.55
C PHE A 39 -4.69 -11.63 0.84
N ASP A 40 -5.06 -12.87 1.11
CA ASP A 40 -4.50 -14.05 0.45
C ASP A 40 -4.83 -14.05 -1.06
N ASP A 41 -6.07 -13.69 -1.42
CA ASP A 41 -6.51 -13.61 -2.82
C ASP A 41 -5.83 -12.46 -3.58
N PHE A 42 -5.78 -11.27 -2.97
CA PHE A 42 -5.24 -10.08 -3.61
C PHE A 42 -3.71 -10.04 -3.59
N TYR A 43 -3.10 -10.04 -2.39
CA TYR A 43 -1.66 -9.89 -2.23
C TYR A 43 -0.90 -11.16 -2.61
N GLY A 44 -1.54 -12.32 -2.58
CA GLY A 44 -0.99 -13.55 -3.14
C GLY A 44 -0.68 -13.42 -4.63
N GLN A 45 -1.54 -12.75 -5.40
CA GLN A 45 -1.32 -12.48 -6.82
C GLN A 45 -0.26 -11.40 -7.05
N VAL A 46 -0.30 -10.32 -6.24
CA VAL A 46 0.63 -9.17 -6.40
C VAL A 46 2.07 -9.53 -6.04
N TYR A 47 2.29 -10.23 -4.91
CA TYR A 47 3.64 -10.51 -4.39
C TYR A 47 4.12 -11.93 -4.66
N GLY A 48 3.26 -12.81 -5.20
CA GLY A 48 3.59 -14.19 -5.56
C GLY A 48 4.30 -14.94 -4.43
N ASN A 49 5.50 -15.46 -4.70
CA ASN A 49 6.28 -16.22 -3.72
C ASN A 49 6.66 -15.41 -2.46
N ARG A 50 6.77 -14.08 -2.55
CA ARG A 50 7.10 -13.22 -1.41
C ARG A 50 5.92 -13.05 -0.46
N TRP A 51 4.67 -13.26 -0.93
CA TRP A 51 3.47 -13.10 -0.11
C TRP A 51 3.53 -13.93 1.17
N LYS A 52 4.00 -15.19 1.09
CA LYS A 52 4.11 -16.07 2.27
C LYS A 52 4.94 -15.44 3.39
N SER A 53 6.04 -14.78 3.04
CA SER A 53 6.90 -14.10 4.02
C SER A 53 6.23 -12.85 4.61
N ILE A 54 5.56 -12.05 3.77
CA ILE A 54 4.84 -10.84 4.19
C ILE A 54 3.67 -11.23 5.10
N ARG A 55 2.90 -12.24 4.72
CA ARG A 55 1.78 -12.79 5.48
C ARG A 55 2.20 -13.24 6.87
N VAL A 56 3.32 -13.96 6.98
CA VAL A 56 3.87 -14.36 8.29
C VAL A 56 4.23 -13.13 9.12
N ALA A 57 4.85 -12.12 8.52
CA ALA A 57 5.16 -10.87 9.21
C ALA A 57 3.91 -10.10 9.68
N LEU A 58 2.84 -10.05 8.86
CA LEU A 58 1.56 -9.42 9.21
C LEU A 58 0.82 -10.12 10.36
N LEU A 59 1.06 -11.42 10.54
CA LEU A 59 0.47 -12.22 11.62
C LEU A 59 1.38 -12.32 12.85
N SER A 60 2.58 -11.72 12.79
CA SER A 60 3.55 -11.69 13.89
C SER A 60 3.47 -10.36 14.64
N GLU A 61 4.12 -10.29 15.80
CA GLU A 61 4.22 -9.05 16.56
C GLU A 61 5.02 -7.99 15.79
N HIS A 62 4.55 -6.74 15.87
CA HIS A 62 5.16 -5.62 15.17
C HIS A 62 6.39 -5.14 15.92
N LYS A 63 7.47 -4.88 15.16
CA LYS A 63 8.66 -4.24 15.69
C LYS A 63 8.47 -2.73 15.74
N TYR A 64 8.61 -2.15 16.93
CA TYR A 64 8.53 -0.70 17.13
C TYR A 64 9.91 -0.04 17.04
N MET A 65 9.89 1.27 16.83
CA MET A 65 11.03 2.17 17.00
C MET A 65 10.69 3.20 18.08
N ALA A 66 11.71 3.67 18.79
CA ALA A 66 11.58 4.69 19.81
C ALA A 66 12.02 6.05 19.26
N LEU A 67 11.07 6.99 19.14
CA LEU A 67 11.32 8.39 18.82
C LEU A 67 11.57 9.16 20.12
N VAL A 68 12.79 9.67 20.32
CA VAL A 68 13.10 10.48 21.51
C VAL A 68 12.38 11.81 21.45
N ASN A 69 11.85 12.26 22.58
CA ASN A 69 11.19 13.54 22.69
C ASN A 69 12.21 14.66 22.97
N GLN A 70 12.38 15.57 22.03
CA GLN A 70 13.28 16.72 22.11
C GLN A 70 12.82 17.78 23.12
N PHE A 71 11.57 17.75 23.59
CA PHE A 71 11.07 18.64 24.64
C PHE A 71 11.26 18.06 26.06
N GLY A 72 11.81 16.85 26.17
CA GLY A 72 12.05 16.13 27.41
C GLY A 72 13.53 16.11 27.86
N ASP A 73 13.86 15.11 28.68
CA ASP A 73 15.25 14.83 29.08
C ASP A 73 15.95 14.00 27.97
N CYS A 74 16.32 14.64 26.86
CA CYS A 74 16.83 13.95 25.66
C CYS A 74 18.11 13.14 25.93
N GLU A 75 19.16 13.75 26.49
CA GLU A 75 20.45 13.10 26.75
C GLU A 75 20.31 11.86 27.64
N ARG A 76 19.51 11.97 28.70
CA ARG A 76 19.25 10.85 29.61
C ARG A 76 18.49 9.72 28.91
N THR A 77 17.50 10.07 28.10
CA THR A 77 16.70 9.09 27.36
C THR A 77 17.55 8.36 26.32
N VAL A 78 18.44 9.07 25.63
CA VAL A 78 19.41 8.49 24.69
C VAL A 78 20.33 7.50 25.40
N ALA A 79 20.95 7.91 26.51
CA ALA A 79 21.84 7.04 27.28
C ALA A 79 21.13 5.77 27.79
N GLU A 80 19.87 5.89 28.21
CA GLU A 80 19.05 4.74 28.63
C GLU A 80 18.77 3.78 27.46
N LEU A 81 18.42 4.29 26.28
CA LEU A 81 18.13 3.48 25.08
C LEU A 81 19.39 2.78 24.55
N GLU A 82 20.53 3.49 24.53
CA GLU A 82 21.83 2.93 24.13
C GLU A 82 22.31 1.87 25.12
N ALA A 83 22.12 2.08 26.42
CA ALA A 83 22.44 1.09 27.45
C ALA A 83 21.58 -0.18 27.32
N ASP A 84 20.34 -0.05 26.84
CA ASP A 84 19.46 -1.18 26.51
C ASP A 84 19.83 -1.87 25.18
N GLY A 85 20.85 -1.39 24.46
CA GLY A 85 21.34 -1.96 23.21
C GLY A 85 20.58 -1.51 21.96
N ALA A 86 19.81 -0.42 22.05
CA ALA A 86 19.16 0.17 20.88
C ALA A 86 20.16 1.02 20.08
N ILE A 87 20.01 1.02 18.76
CA ILE A 87 20.93 1.68 17.83
C ILE A 87 20.22 2.86 17.18
N ASN A 88 20.90 3.99 17.05
CA ASN A 88 20.37 5.17 16.39
C ASN A 88 20.21 4.92 14.87
N LEU A 89 19.02 5.22 14.35
CA LEU A 89 18.68 5.00 12.93
C LEU A 89 19.60 5.80 11.98
N ARG A 90 20.03 7.00 12.40
CA ARG A 90 20.93 7.86 11.62
C ARG A 90 22.28 7.20 11.42
N GLU A 91 22.80 6.51 12.42
CA GLU A 91 24.08 5.81 12.35
C GLU A 91 24.00 4.61 11.40
N ILE A 92 22.91 3.84 11.50
CA ILE A 92 22.62 2.73 10.59
C ILE A 92 22.57 3.24 9.14
N TYR A 93 21.84 4.33 8.92
CA TYR A 93 21.73 4.94 7.59
C TYR A 93 23.07 5.46 7.08
N ALA A 94 23.83 6.19 7.90
CA ALA A 94 25.15 6.70 7.52
C ALA A 94 26.15 5.58 7.21
N ALA A 95 26.18 4.52 8.02
CA ALA A 95 27.01 3.34 7.75
C ALA A 95 26.63 2.67 6.42
N LYS A 96 25.32 2.53 6.14
CA LYS A 96 24.85 1.95 4.89
C LYS A 96 25.13 2.83 3.68
N LYS A 97 24.97 4.16 3.81
CA LYS A 97 25.30 5.15 2.78
C LYS A 97 26.78 5.08 2.39
N ARG A 98 27.69 4.99 3.38
CA ARG A 98 29.14 4.81 3.14
C ARG A 98 29.48 3.50 2.43
N SER A 99 28.83 2.40 2.82
CA SER A 99 29.02 1.09 2.16
C SER A 99 28.53 1.12 0.71
N LEU A 100 27.40 1.77 0.44
CA LEU A 100 26.86 1.89 -0.92
C LEU A 100 27.70 2.83 -1.78
N SER A 101 28.17 3.97 -1.27
CA SER A 101 28.99 4.90 -2.05
C SER A 101 30.29 4.24 -2.55
N GLY A 102 30.93 3.40 -1.73
CA GLY A 102 32.10 2.63 -2.17
C GLY A 102 31.78 1.63 -3.30
N LEU A 103 30.62 0.96 -3.24
CA LEU A 103 30.14 0.05 -4.30
C LEU A 103 29.74 0.79 -5.58
N PHE A 104 29.21 2.01 -5.48
CA PHE A 104 28.86 2.83 -6.64
C PHE A 104 30.12 3.32 -7.38
N GLU A 105 31.21 3.64 -6.67
CA GLU A 105 32.49 4.00 -7.29
C GLU A 105 33.12 2.81 -8.04
N GLU A 106 33.09 1.60 -7.48
CA GLU A 106 33.56 0.39 -8.16
C GLU A 106 32.71 0.04 -9.39
N ARG A 107 31.37 0.03 -9.28
CA ARG A 107 30.49 -0.25 -10.43
C ARG A 107 30.59 0.78 -11.55
N ALA A 108 30.76 2.05 -11.21
CA ALA A 108 30.97 3.10 -12.22
C ALA A 108 32.28 2.93 -13.00
N SER A 109 33.28 2.24 -12.43
CA SER A 109 34.53 1.89 -13.12
C SER A 109 34.37 0.67 -14.03
N GLU A 110 33.62 -0.36 -13.61
CA GLU A 110 33.29 -1.54 -14.42
C GLU A 110 32.38 -1.20 -15.60
N ASP A 111 31.36 -0.36 -15.40
CA ASP A 111 30.46 0.09 -16.48
C ASP A 111 31.19 0.91 -17.55
N LYS A 112 32.29 1.60 -17.19
CA LYS A 112 33.14 2.30 -18.16
C LYS A 112 33.95 1.33 -19.00
N ILE A 113 34.45 0.24 -18.40
CA ILE A 113 35.20 -0.81 -19.09
C ILE A 113 34.25 -1.56 -20.06
N PHE A 114 33.06 -1.94 -19.59
CA PHE A 114 32.07 -2.66 -20.40
C PHE A 114 31.56 -1.84 -21.60
N LYS A 115 31.37 -0.52 -21.44
CA LYS A 115 31.03 0.39 -22.56
C LYS A 115 32.16 0.56 -23.57
N MET A 116 33.41 0.31 -23.17
CA MET A 116 34.57 0.38 -24.07
C MET A 116 34.68 -0.89 -24.91
N ASP A 117 34.43 -2.06 -24.33
CA ASP A 117 34.44 -3.35 -25.03
C ASP A 117 33.32 -3.44 -26.08
N GLN A 118 32.09 -2.99 -25.77
CA GLN A 118 30.99 -2.92 -26.74
C GLN A 118 31.30 -2.02 -27.95
N ARG A 119 32.07 -0.94 -27.74
CA ARG A 119 32.51 -0.05 -28.83
C ARG A 119 33.55 -0.71 -29.71
N ILE A 120 34.40 -1.57 -29.15
CA ILE A 120 35.43 -2.30 -29.88
C ILE A 120 34.78 -3.41 -30.74
N GLU A 121 33.81 -4.16 -30.19
CA GLU A 121 33.05 -5.18 -30.93
C GLU A 121 32.23 -4.56 -32.08
N ALA A 122 31.49 -3.48 -31.83
CA ALA A 122 30.72 -2.80 -32.87
C ALA A 122 31.62 -2.25 -34.00
N PHE A 123 32.86 -1.88 -33.69
CA PHE A 123 33.84 -1.44 -34.69
C PHE A 123 34.39 -2.61 -35.52
N ALA A 124 34.61 -3.77 -34.88
CA ALA A 124 35.04 -4.99 -35.56
C ALA A 124 33.96 -5.53 -36.50
N GLU A 125 32.70 -5.59 -36.05
CA GLU A 125 31.57 -6.03 -36.88
C GLU A 125 31.35 -5.15 -38.10
N ASN A 126 31.47 -3.82 -37.95
CA ASN A 126 31.32 -2.90 -39.08
C ASN A 126 32.42 -3.08 -40.13
N ARG A 127 33.63 -3.44 -39.70
CA ARG A 127 34.74 -3.76 -40.61
C ARG A 127 34.49 -5.06 -41.37
N GLU A 128 34.04 -6.10 -40.68
CA GLU A 128 33.68 -7.38 -41.31
C GLU A 128 32.50 -7.23 -42.28
N ARG A 129 31.52 -6.39 -41.93
CA ARG A 129 30.37 -6.09 -42.80
C ARG A 129 30.77 -5.38 -44.08
N GLN A 130 31.72 -4.44 -44.00
CA GLN A 130 32.30 -3.78 -45.18
C GLN A 130 33.14 -4.74 -46.03
N GLU A 131 33.85 -5.68 -45.42
CA GLU A 131 34.61 -6.70 -46.14
C GLU A 131 33.67 -7.71 -46.83
N MET A 132 32.56 -8.10 -46.19
CA MET A 132 31.50 -8.95 -46.75
C MET A 132 30.75 -8.25 -47.90
N GLU A 133 30.36 -6.98 -47.76
CA GLU A 133 29.71 -6.23 -48.85
C GLU A 133 30.60 -6.07 -50.09
N ARG A 134 31.92 -6.04 -49.90
CA ARG A 134 32.88 -6.06 -51.02
C ARG A 134 32.98 -7.43 -51.68
N LEU A 135 32.76 -8.51 -50.92
CA LEU A 135 32.87 -9.89 -51.39
C LEU A 135 31.63 -10.37 -52.16
N TYR A 136 30.43 -9.88 -51.82
CA TYR A 136 29.14 -10.34 -52.38
C TYR A 136 28.54 -9.42 -53.46
N LYS A 137 29.33 -8.54 -54.08
CA LYS A 137 28.90 -7.78 -55.26
C LYS A 137 29.17 -8.57 -56.54
N GLU A 138 28.38 -9.61 -56.78
CA GLU A 138 28.19 -10.19 -58.12
C GLU A 138 26.74 -10.70 -58.26
N ASP A 139 26.01 -9.99 -59.11
CA ASP A 139 24.82 -10.35 -59.89
C ASP A 139 23.69 -11.15 -59.24
N VAL A 140 22.60 -10.44 -58.88
CA VAL A 140 21.24 -11.01 -58.83
C VAL A 140 20.26 -10.06 -59.54
N PRO A 141 19.48 -10.53 -60.55
CA PRO A 141 18.59 -9.68 -61.34
C PRO A 141 17.30 -9.29 -60.60
N GLU A 142 16.81 -8.08 -60.92
CA GLU A 142 15.52 -7.53 -60.47
C GLU A 142 14.33 -8.39 -60.92
N VAL A 143 13.41 -8.67 -59.99
CA VAL A 143 12.07 -9.19 -60.32
C VAL A 143 10.99 -8.40 -59.58
N GLY A 144 10.23 -7.64 -60.36
CA GLY A 144 8.76 -7.65 -60.32
C GLY A 144 8.07 -6.82 -59.25
N THR A 145 7.73 -5.59 -59.63
CA THR A 145 6.78 -4.67 -58.99
C THR A 145 5.42 -5.29 -58.70
N ARG A 146 4.86 -5.00 -57.50
CA ARG A 146 3.42 -5.10 -57.22
C ARG A 146 2.93 -3.79 -56.59
N GLU A 147 1.95 -3.25 -57.31
CA GLU A 147 1.14 -2.05 -57.23
C GLU A 147 0.83 -1.46 -55.83
N ASP A 148 0.89 -0.14 -55.81
CA ASP A 148 0.55 0.79 -54.73
C ASP A 148 -0.93 0.75 -54.35
N VAL A 149 -1.23 0.69 -53.04
CA VAL A 149 -2.52 1.10 -52.50
C VAL A 149 -2.29 2.23 -51.49
N GLU A 150 -2.78 3.39 -51.85
CA GLU A 150 -2.63 4.68 -51.19
C GLU A 150 -3.13 4.71 -49.74
N ALA A 151 -2.39 5.46 -48.93
CA ALA A 151 -2.74 5.88 -47.58
C ALA A 151 -4.02 6.73 -47.56
N LYS A 152 -4.89 6.51 -46.56
CA LYS A 152 -5.93 7.48 -46.17
C LYS A 152 -5.76 7.90 -44.71
N GLU A 153 -5.74 9.22 -44.56
CA GLU A 153 -5.56 10.02 -43.36
C GLU A 153 -6.64 9.81 -42.29
N GLY A 154 -6.26 10.16 -41.06
CA GLY A 154 -7.09 10.07 -39.86
C GLY A 154 -8.34 10.97 -39.89
N GLY A 155 -9.46 10.40 -39.47
CA GLY A 155 -10.69 11.14 -39.17
C GLY A 155 -10.78 11.46 -37.67
N ALA A 156 -10.85 12.75 -37.34
CA ALA A 156 -11.22 13.22 -36.02
C ALA A 156 -12.66 12.77 -35.67
N VAL A 157 -12.84 12.15 -34.50
CA VAL A 157 -14.15 11.73 -34.00
C VAL A 157 -14.83 12.93 -33.33
N ASP A 158 -15.92 13.42 -33.92
CA ASP A 158 -16.72 14.52 -33.37
C ASP A 158 -17.77 14.00 -32.37
N PHE A 159 -17.47 14.14 -31.08
CA PHE A 159 -18.28 13.64 -29.96
C PHE A 159 -19.64 14.35 -29.77
N LYS A 160 -19.93 15.44 -30.50
CA LYS A 160 -21.22 16.15 -30.38
C LYS A 160 -22.39 15.49 -31.12
N LYS A 161 -22.12 14.59 -32.06
CA LYS A 161 -23.17 13.95 -32.88
C LYS A 161 -23.80 12.71 -32.23
N SER A 162 -23.17 12.13 -31.21
CA SER A 162 -23.66 10.89 -30.58
C SER A 162 -24.76 11.13 -29.55
N LEU A 163 -24.76 12.27 -28.85
CA LEU A 163 -25.72 12.53 -27.78
C LEU A 163 -27.11 12.94 -28.30
N SER A 164 -27.15 13.67 -29.43
CA SER A 164 -28.37 14.19 -30.03
C SER A 164 -29.23 13.12 -30.69
N LYS A 165 -28.61 12.03 -31.15
CA LYS A 165 -29.30 10.88 -31.74
C LYS A 165 -30.00 10.03 -30.66
N THR A 166 -29.33 9.77 -29.55
CA THR A 166 -29.91 9.04 -28.41
C THR A 166 -31.07 9.80 -27.74
N LEU A 167 -30.96 11.13 -27.62
CA LEU A 167 -32.04 11.98 -27.08
C LEU A 167 -33.27 12.11 -27.99
N GLN A 168 -33.16 11.78 -29.28
CA GLN A 168 -34.30 11.72 -30.19
C GLN A 168 -35.03 10.37 -30.13
N ASP A 169 -34.30 9.28 -29.86
CA ASP A 169 -34.87 7.94 -29.73
C ASP A 169 -35.65 7.75 -28.40
N ASP A 170 -35.33 8.48 -27.34
CA ASP A 170 -36.02 8.43 -26.03
C ASP A 170 -37.34 9.24 -25.96
N LYS A 171 -37.86 9.75 -27.09
CA LYS A 171 -39.11 10.54 -27.11
C LYS A 171 -40.39 9.72 -27.23
N GLU A 172 -40.31 8.45 -27.61
CA GLU A 172 -41.49 7.58 -27.69
C GLU A 172 -41.63 6.79 -26.39
N MET A 173 -42.69 7.08 -25.63
CA MET A 173 -43.02 6.27 -24.45
C MET A 173 -43.38 4.85 -24.90
N ASP A 174 -42.64 3.87 -24.39
CA ASP A 174 -42.93 2.45 -24.59
C ASP A 174 -44.20 2.04 -23.84
N PHE A 175 -45.31 1.97 -24.57
CA PHE A 175 -46.61 1.55 -24.06
C PHE A 175 -46.78 0.02 -23.98
N GLN A 176 -45.77 -0.77 -24.37
CA GLN A 176 -45.85 -2.23 -24.36
C GLN A 176 -45.81 -2.81 -22.93
N ARG A 177 -45.62 -1.95 -21.92
CA ARG A 177 -45.58 -2.28 -20.48
C ARG A 177 -46.83 -1.85 -19.69
N MET A 178 -47.91 -1.44 -20.36
CA MET A 178 -49.18 -1.19 -19.68
C MET A 178 -49.92 -2.50 -19.43
N ILE A 179 -50.23 -2.77 -18.16
CA ILE A 179 -51.01 -3.94 -17.75
C ILE A 179 -52.49 -3.55 -17.85
N ASP A 180 -53.26 -4.33 -18.61
CA ASP A 180 -54.71 -4.17 -18.74
C ASP A 180 -55.38 -4.44 -17.37
N PRO A 181 -56.17 -3.50 -16.82
CA PRO A 181 -56.76 -3.63 -15.49
C PRO A 181 -57.82 -4.74 -15.38
N ASP A 182 -58.28 -5.28 -16.51
CA ASP A 182 -59.27 -6.37 -16.58
C ASP A 182 -58.65 -7.77 -16.40
N PHE A 183 -57.32 -7.91 -16.36
CA PHE A 183 -56.67 -9.18 -16.04
C PHE A 183 -56.53 -9.35 -14.52
N GLY A 184 -57.37 -10.24 -13.96
CA GLY A 184 -57.58 -10.43 -12.54
C GLY A 184 -56.33 -10.51 -11.66
N THR A 185 -56.43 -9.90 -10.49
CA THR A 185 -55.41 -9.79 -9.42
C THR A 185 -54.99 -11.13 -8.79
N SER A 186 -55.47 -12.26 -9.31
CA SER A 186 -55.16 -13.61 -8.80
C SER A 186 -53.70 -14.04 -9.03
N ALA A 187 -52.99 -13.44 -10.00
CA ALA A 187 -51.58 -13.77 -10.29
C ALA A 187 -50.56 -13.03 -9.40
N LEU A 188 -50.98 -12.02 -8.63
CA LEU A 188 -50.08 -11.22 -7.78
C LEU A 188 -49.68 -11.92 -6.47
N HIS A 189 -50.29 -13.07 -6.16
CA HIS A 189 -50.00 -13.85 -4.94
C HIS A 189 -49.20 -15.13 -5.20
N GLU A 190 -48.79 -15.39 -6.45
CA GLU A 190 -47.92 -16.51 -6.75
C GLU A 190 -46.47 -16.14 -6.41
N PHE A 191 -46.04 -16.53 -5.21
CA PHE A 191 -44.67 -16.34 -4.76
C PHE A 191 -43.73 -17.19 -5.61
N ILE A 192 -42.96 -16.53 -6.49
CA ILE A 192 -41.88 -17.15 -7.26
C ILE A 192 -40.56 -16.87 -6.51
N PRO A 193 -39.94 -17.87 -5.85
CA PRO A 193 -38.66 -17.67 -5.20
C PRO A 193 -37.59 -17.37 -6.25
N ALA A 194 -36.82 -16.30 -6.05
CA ALA A 194 -35.71 -15.96 -6.91
C ALA A 194 -34.68 -17.10 -6.94
N THR A 195 -34.52 -17.73 -8.10
CA THR A 195 -33.63 -18.90 -8.29
C THR A 195 -32.16 -18.50 -8.47
N LYS A 196 -31.89 -17.26 -8.88
CA LYS A 196 -30.52 -16.74 -9.10
C LYS A 196 -30.49 -15.21 -9.00
N LEU A 197 -29.54 -14.66 -8.25
CA LEU A 197 -29.23 -13.23 -8.28
C LEU A 197 -28.54 -12.90 -9.62
N LYS A 198 -29.23 -12.16 -10.48
CA LYS A 198 -28.69 -11.67 -11.76
C LYS A 198 -27.86 -10.40 -11.46
N GLY A 199 -26.59 -10.37 -11.89
CA GLY A 199 -25.63 -9.30 -11.58
C GLY A 199 -24.28 -9.75 -11.01
N MET A 200 -24.10 -11.05 -10.75
CA MET A 200 -22.78 -11.64 -10.40
C MET A 200 -21.94 -12.02 -11.63
N GLU A 201 -22.46 -11.78 -12.83
CA GLU A 201 -21.81 -12.12 -14.11
C GLU A 201 -20.69 -11.12 -14.43
N ASP A 202 -20.79 -9.91 -13.87
CA ASP A 202 -19.79 -8.83 -13.90
C ASP A 202 -18.98 -8.74 -12.59
N TYR A 203 -19.07 -9.75 -11.72
CA TYR A 203 -18.24 -9.80 -10.51
C TYR A 203 -16.81 -10.17 -10.92
N VAL A 204 -16.06 -9.16 -11.35
CA VAL A 204 -14.62 -9.26 -11.55
C VAL A 204 -13.98 -9.30 -10.17
N PRO A 205 -13.26 -10.38 -9.80
CA PRO A 205 -12.47 -10.39 -8.58
C PRO A 205 -11.58 -9.15 -8.54
N GLU A 206 -11.49 -8.48 -7.40
CA GLU A 206 -10.74 -7.23 -7.27
C GLU A 206 -9.28 -7.41 -7.75
N SER A 207 -8.69 -8.59 -7.52
CA SER A 207 -7.38 -8.96 -8.05
C SER A 207 -7.25 -8.88 -9.58
N ASP A 208 -8.31 -9.18 -10.32
CA ASP A 208 -8.33 -9.08 -11.78
C ASP A 208 -8.53 -7.63 -12.23
N HIS A 209 -9.25 -6.80 -11.45
CA HIS A 209 -9.35 -5.36 -11.69
C HIS A 209 -7.97 -4.67 -11.63
N TYR A 210 -7.12 -5.06 -10.69
CA TYR A 210 -5.78 -4.50 -10.55
C TYR A 210 -4.79 -4.90 -11.66
N LYS A 211 -5.06 -5.98 -12.41
CA LYS A 211 -4.27 -6.32 -13.62
C LYS A 211 -4.42 -5.27 -14.72
N TYR A 212 -5.55 -4.56 -14.77
CA TYR A 212 -5.77 -3.48 -15.73
C TYR A 212 -5.01 -2.18 -15.36
N TYR A 213 -4.51 -2.06 -14.12
CA TYR A 213 -3.64 -0.95 -13.70
C TYR A 213 -2.15 -1.23 -13.96
N SER A 214 -1.81 -2.28 -14.72
CA SER A 214 -0.45 -2.42 -15.24
C SER A 214 -0.16 -1.26 -16.20
N ASN A 215 0.43 -0.21 -15.63
CA ASN A 215 0.82 1.04 -16.28
C ASN A 215 1.71 0.81 -17.51
N SER A 216 1.24 1.23 -18.69
CA SER A 216 2.07 1.89 -19.73
C SER A 216 1.31 2.17 -21.04
N ALA A 217 0.16 2.84 -21.01
CA ALA A 217 -0.42 3.34 -22.27
C ALA A 217 -0.77 4.83 -22.18
N ASP A 218 -1.45 5.28 -21.13
CA ASP A 218 -2.04 6.63 -21.16
C ASP A 218 -1.13 7.72 -20.55
N PHE A 219 -0.28 7.40 -19.57
CA PHE A 219 0.63 8.38 -18.94
C PHE A 219 1.95 7.72 -18.52
N PRO A 220 3.09 8.02 -19.18
CA PRO A 220 4.39 7.55 -18.70
C PRO A 220 4.75 8.28 -17.40
N VAL A 221 4.72 7.56 -16.28
CA VAL A 221 5.24 8.07 -15.00
C VAL A 221 6.77 7.95 -15.04
N THR A 222 7.45 9.09 -15.13
CA THR A 222 8.90 9.15 -14.98
C THR A 222 9.27 8.90 -13.52
N ILE A 223 9.82 7.73 -13.22
CA ILE A 223 10.33 7.40 -11.89
C ILE A 223 11.76 7.94 -11.82
N GLU A 224 11.95 9.10 -11.21
CA GLU A 224 13.27 9.64 -10.91
C GLU A 224 13.75 9.13 -9.54
N MET A 225 14.94 8.54 -9.51
CA MET A 225 15.54 8.07 -8.28
C MET A 225 16.10 9.26 -7.51
N GLU A 226 15.49 9.57 -6.38
CA GLU A 226 16.00 10.60 -5.48
C GLU A 226 17.24 10.08 -4.74
N ASN A 227 18.38 10.73 -4.99
CA ASN A 227 19.68 10.29 -4.46
C ASN A 227 20.02 10.92 -3.09
N ASN A 228 19.28 11.97 -2.70
CA ASN A 228 19.56 12.74 -1.50
C ASN A 228 18.45 12.50 -0.46
N PHE A 229 18.66 11.50 0.38
CA PHE A 229 17.85 11.28 1.57
C PHE A 229 18.67 11.64 2.81
N GLU A 230 18.15 12.54 3.65
CA GLU A 230 18.81 13.00 4.86
C GLU A 230 17.89 12.89 6.08
N ILE A 231 18.44 12.41 7.19
CA ILE A 231 17.74 12.33 8.46
C ILE A 231 18.12 13.58 9.27
N PRO A 232 17.16 14.41 9.72
CA PRO A 232 17.44 15.60 10.50
C PRO A 232 18.30 15.29 11.74
N GLN A 233 19.25 16.17 12.06
CA GLN A 233 20.15 16.00 13.21
C GLN A 233 19.38 15.96 14.53
N ASN A 234 18.32 16.75 14.64
CA ASN A 234 17.48 16.84 15.85
C ASN A 234 16.48 15.68 15.95
N LEU A 235 16.47 14.74 15.01
CA LEU A 235 15.53 13.63 15.02
C LEU A 235 16.21 12.35 15.48
N ASP A 236 16.07 12.04 16.76
CA ASP A 236 16.68 10.86 17.37
C ASP A 236 15.68 9.71 17.44
N ILE A 237 15.96 8.67 16.66
CA ILE A 237 15.13 7.47 16.52
C ILE A 237 16.01 6.25 16.79
N TYR A 238 15.54 5.37 17.65
CA TYR A 238 16.24 4.15 18.05
C TYR A 238 15.49 2.90 17.62
N THR A 239 16.25 1.88 17.21
CA THR A 239 15.74 0.55 16.89
C THR A 239 16.73 -0.52 17.33
N TYR A 240 16.25 -1.69 17.70
CA TYR A 240 17.12 -2.84 17.92
C TYR A 240 17.64 -3.42 16.59
N GLU A 241 18.63 -4.29 16.66
CA GLU A 241 19.17 -4.98 15.48
C GLU A 241 18.11 -5.82 14.73
N ARG A 242 18.39 -6.12 13.46
CA ARG A 242 17.52 -6.98 12.66
C ARG A 242 17.48 -8.38 13.28
N GLY A 243 16.28 -8.90 13.52
CA GLY A 243 16.07 -10.20 14.17
C GLY A 243 15.96 -10.13 15.70
N ASN A 244 16.27 -8.98 16.30
CA ASN A 244 15.95 -8.72 17.70
C ASN A 244 14.46 -8.31 17.82
N CYS A 245 13.70 -9.09 18.61
CA CYS A 245 12.28 -8.92 18.89
C CYS A 245 12.01 -8.37 20.30
N SER A 246 13.01 -7.74 20.94
CA SER A 246 12.84 -7.10 22.25
C SER A 246 11.95 -5.87 22.12
N ASP A 247 11.11 -5.65 23.13
CA ASP A 247 10.28 -4.46 23.24
C ASP A 247 11.00 -3.35 23.99
N PHE A 248 10.73 -2.11 23.57
CA PHE A 248 11.15 -0.93 24.32
C PHE A 248 10.38 -0.82 25.64
N LYS A 249 11.06 -0.32 26.68
CA LYS A 249 10.41 0.05 27.94
C LYS A 249 9.36 1.13 27.68
N PRO A 250 8.25 1.16 28.46
CA PRO A 250 7.25 2.21 28.31
C PRO A 250 7.85 3.58 28.62
N PRO A 251 7.33 4.66 28.00
CA PRO A 251 7.86 5.99 28.21
C PRO A 251 7.63 6.48 29.63
N ARG A 252 8.63 7.18 30.16
CA ARG A 252 8.61 7.77 31.50
C ARG A 252 8.37 9.27 31.42
N ASN A 253 7.94 9.86 32.53
CA ASN A 253 7.87 11.30 32.66
C ASN A 253 9.29 11.87 32.81
N CYS A 254 9.59 12.90 32.02
CA CYS A 254 10.79 13.71 32.12
C CYS A 254 10.67 14.74 33.24
N SER A 255 11.79 15.37 33.60
CA SER A 255 11.81 16.49 34.55
C SER A 255 10.93 17.67 34.11
N THR A 256 10.75 17.84 32.79
CA THR A 256 9.90 18.85 32.16
C THR A 256 8.39 18.53 32.22
N GLY A 257 8.02 17.32 32.66
CA GLY A 257 6.61 16.89 32.77
C GLY A 257 6.05 16.21 31.52
N VAL A 258 6.78 16.20 30.39
CA VAL A 258 6.41 15.46 29.18
C VAL A 258 7.02 14.05 29.18
N LEU A 259 6.53 13.18 28.29
CA LEU A 259 7.04 11.82 28.13
C LEU A 259 8.40 11.78 27.42
N SER A 260 9.23 10.78 27.75
CA SER A 260 10.61 10.64 27.28
C SER A 260 10.76 10.27 25.81
N HIS A 261 9.93 9.36 25.31
CA HIS A 261 10.01 8.86 23.94
C HIS A 261 8.65 8.33 23.48
N PHE A 262 8.42 8.28 22.17
CA PHE A 262 7.18 7.77 21.58
C PHE A 262 7.48 6.49 20.77
N LEU A 263 6.69 5.44 21.00
CA LEU A 263 6.82 4.18 20.26
C LEU A 263 5.92 4.21 19.03
N LEU A 264 6.52 4.01 17.86
CA LEU A 264 5.82 3.98 16.57
C LEU A 264 6.38 2.89 15.66
N ASP A 265 5.57 2.47 14.70
CA ASP A 265 6.04 1.60 13.63
C ASP A 265 7.12 2.34 12.81
N GLY A 266 8.27 1.69 12.59
CA GLY A 266 9.37 2.27 11.82
C GLY A 266 8.96 2.67 10.40
N ALA A 267 8.00 1.96 9.79
CA ALA A 267 7.48 2.34 8.48
C ALA A 267 6.76 3.71 8.50
N SER A 268 6.20 4.12 9.64
CA SER A 268 5.54 5.42 9.77
C SER A 268 6.48 6.61 9.77
N ILE A 269 7.80 6.38 9.86
CA ILE A 269 8.83 7.42 9.87
C ILE A 269 9.14 7.89 8.45
N LEU A 270 9.14 6.96 7.50
CA LEU A 270 9.54 7.22 6.12
C LEU A 270 8.72 8.33 5.44
N PRO A 271 7.39 8.42 5.57
CA PRO A 271 6.62 9.49 4.94
C PRO A 271 6.98 10.89 5.46
N ALA A 272 7.29 11.03 6.75
CA ALA A 272 7.66 12.32 7.32
C ALA A 272 9.07 12.76 6.88
N LEU A 273 9.99 11.81 6.70
CA LEU A 273 11.32 12.07 6.16
C LEU A 273 11.26 12.37 4.66
N ALA A 274 10.47 11.62 3.90
CA ALA A 274 10.28 11.83 2.46
C ALA A 274 9.55 13.14 2.13
N LEU A 275 8.77 13.69 3.07
CA LEU A 275 8.17 15.01 2.91
C LEU A 275 9.23 16.14 2.93
N ASP A 276 10.41 15.86 3.49
CA ASP A 276 11.55 16.77 3.66
C ASP A 276 11.15 18.21 4.02
N VAL A 277 10.40 18.33 5.12
CA VAL A 277 9.98 19.64 5.63
C VAL A 277 11.20 20.50 5.92
N GLN A 278 11.18 21.74 5.45
CA GLN A 278 12.24 22.72 5.67
C GLN A 278 11.92 23.63 6.87
N PRO A 279 12.95 24.25 7.48
CA PRO A 279 12.75 25.19 8.58
C PRO A 279 11.80 26.35 8.21
N GLY A 280 10.74 26.55 8.98
CA GLY A 280 9.76 27.62 8.78
C GLY A 280 8.54 27.23 7.93
N ASP A 281 8.52 26.01 7.40
CA ASP A 281 7.41 25.55 6.55
C ASP A 281 6.07 25.51 7.29
N ARG A 282 5.00 25.72 6.52
CA ARG A 282 3.61 25.55 6.96
C ARG A 282 3.11 24.20 6.49
N VAL A 283 2.94 23.28 7.43
CA VAL A 283 2.63 21.88 7.15
C VAL A 283 1.18 21.56 7.54
N LEU A 284 0.48 20.82 6.69
CA LEU A 284 -0.86 20.28 6.96
C LEU A 284 -0.79 18.76 7.05
N ASP A 285 -1.17 18.22 8.21
CA ASP A 285 -1.48 16.81 8.36
C ASP A 285 -3.00 16.63 8.26
N ALA A 286 -3.47 16.25 7.06
CA ALA A 286 -4.90 16.22 6.74
C ALA A 286 -5.69 15.10 7.45
N CYS A 287 -5.01 14.03 7.86
CA CYS A 287 -5.57 12.81 8.48
C CYS A 287 -4.72 12.41 9.69
N ALA A 288 -4.56 13.34 10.62
CA ALA A 288 -3.52 13.30 11.64
C ALA A 288 -3.72 12.22 12.71
N ALA A 289 -4.95 11.82 13.05
CA ALA A 289 -5.14 11.02 14.25
C ALA A 289 -4.58 9.59 14.09
N PRO A 290 -3.99 9.01 15.16
CA PRO A 290 -3.94 9.52 16.53
C PRO A 290 -2.89 10.60 16.82
N GLY A 291 -2.06 11.00 15.85
CA GLY A 291 -1.12 12.12 15.94
C GLY A 291 0.36 11.73 15.89
N GLY A 292 0.70 10.45 15.68
CA GLY A 292 2.09 9.97 15.75
C GLY A 292 3.01 10.55 14.66
N LYS A 293 2.49 10.72 13.44
CA LYS A 293 3.25 11.35 12.33
C LYS A 293 3.38 12.85 12.52
N SER A 294 2.33 13.50 13.00
CA SER A 294 2.34 14.92 13.34
C SER A 294 3.33 15.20 14.48
N LEU A 295 3.37 14.34 15.51
CA LEU A 295 4.38 14.41 16.57
C LEU A 295 5.77 14.23 15.99
N LEU A 296 6.00 13.23 15.14
CA LEU A 296 7.28 13.01 14.46
C LEU A 296 7.75 14.24 13.68
N LEU A 297 6.85 14.91 12.96
CA LEU A 297 7.15 16.17 12.26
C LEU A 297 7.55 17.28 13.24
N LEU A 298 6.87 17.42 14.38
CA LEU A 298 7.26 18.40 15.42
C LEU A 298 8.62 18.08 16.03
N GLN A 299 8.96 16.80 16.22
CA GLN A 299 10.27 16.38 16.74
C GLN A 299 11.44 16.69 15.78
N THR A 300 11.17 16.98 14.50
CA THR A 300 12.21 17.49 13.60
C THR A 300 12.64 18.92 13.94
N LEU A 301 11.82 19.66 14.70
CA LEU A 301 12.00 21.08 15.04
C LEU A 301 12.12 22.00 13.81
N ARG A 302 11.58 21.59 12.65
CA ARG A 302 11.59 22.36 11.39
C ARG A 302 10.30 23.13 11.10
N PRO A 303 9.08 22.56 11.24
CA PRO A 303 7.86 23.27 10.86
C PRO A 303 7.69 24.59 11.61
N GLY A 304 7.42 25.69 10.90
CA GLY A 304 7.02 26.96 11.50
C GLY A 304 5.55 26.95 11.93
N THR A 305 4.70 26.19 11.25
CA THR A 305 3.30 25.95 11.65
C THR A 305 2.89 24.55 11.24
N LEU A 306 2.28 23.79 12.14
CA LEU A 306 1.70 22.48 11.84
C LEU A 306 0.20 22.50 12.14
N VAL A 307 -0.62 22.25 11.12
CA VAL A 307 -2.07 22.10 11.26
C VAL A 307 -2.41 20.61 11.23
N CYS A 308 -2.97 20.11 12.33
CA CYS A 308 -3.42 18.73 12.43
C CYS A 308 -4.94 18.65 12.26
N ASN A 309 -5.41 17.97 11.22
CA ASN A 309 -6.82 17.79 10.90
C ASN A 309 -7.20 16.30 10.94
N ASP A 310 -8.41 15.99 11.40
CA ASP A 310 -9.04 14.67 11.25
C ASP A 310 -10.56 14.86 11.28
N VAL A 311 -11.28 14.04 10.51
CA VAL A 311 -12.72 14.19 10.28
C VAL A 311 -13.58 13.94 11.52
N GLN A 312 -13.12 13.08 12.45
CA GLN A 312 -13.90 12.73 13.64
C GLN A 312 -13.37 13.44 14.89
N GLU A 313 -14.27 14.09 15.65
CA GLU A 313 -13.89 14.77 16.90
C GLU A 313 -13.24 13.82 17.92
N SER A 314 -13.74 12.57 18.02
CA SER A 314 -13.16 11.55 18.90
C SER A 314 -11.71 11.22 18.56
N ARG A 315 -11.32 11.36 17.29
CA ARG A 315 -9.97 11.16 16.77
C ARG A 315 -9.11 12.41 17.03
N VAL A 316 -9.66 13.61 16.85
CA VAL A 316 -9.01 14.87 17.22
C VAL A 316 -8.69 14.91 18.72
N ASN A 317 -9.58 14.41 19.58
CA ASN A 317 -9.33 14.29 21.02
C ASN A 317 -8.09 13.43 21.33
N ARG A 318 -7.80 12.39 20.53
CA ARG A 318 -6.59 11.57 20.68
C ARG A 318 -5.34 12.35 20.31
N ILE A 319 -5.39 13.17 19.26
CA ILE A 319 -4.30 14.08 18.90
C ILE A 319 -4.02 15.02 20.06
N ARG A 320 -5.04 15.70 20.60
CA ARG A 320 -4.85 16.63 21.74
C ARG A 320 -4.25 15.93 22.96
N LYS A 321 -4.73 14.73 23.28
CA LYS A 321 -4.18 13.92 24.39
C LYS A 321 -2.71 13.55 24.14
N LEU A 322 -2.38 13.12 22.92
CA LEU A 322 -1.02 12.78 22.55
C LEU A 322 -0.13 14.02 22.66
N MET A 323 -0.48 15.12 22.00
CA MET A 323 0.32 16.35 22.01
C MET A 323 0.52 16.88 23.43
N GLY A 324 -0.52 16.92 24.27
CA GLY A 324 -0.37 17.36 25.67
C GLY A 324 0.44 16.41 26.57
N SER A 325 0.82 15.22 26.08
CA SER A 325 1.73 14.31 26.81
C SER A 325 3.20 14.47 26.37
N TYR A 326 3.45 15.11 25.22
CA TYR A 326 4.77 15.16 24.59
C TYR A 326 5.28 16.59 24.31
N LEU A 327 4.41 17.60 24.30
CA LEU A 327 4.74 19.02 24.13
C LEU A 327 4.48 19.77 25.45
#